data_AF-A0A3D1P6U9-F1
#
_entry.id   AF-A0A3D1P6U9-F1
#
_cell.length_a   1.000
_cell.length_b   1.000
_cell.length_c   1.000
_cell.angle_alpha   90.00
_cell.angle_beta   90.00
_cell.angle_gamma   90.00
#
_symmetry.space_group_name_H-M   'P 1'
#
loop_
_entity.id
_entity.type
_entity.pdbx_description
1 polymer ?
#
loop_
_entity_poly.entity_id
_entity_poly.type
_entity_poly.pdbx_seq_one_letter_code
_entity_poly.pdbx_strand_id
1 'polypeptide(L)' 'HLHANFFQVYPTGMTLTPTHQTDVITMGTTERHILEFAYKYPGKYMFHPHQDAIAEAGCMGVFEVISPT' A
#
# COMPACT_ATOMS: atom_id res chain seq x y z
N HIS A 1 -0.11 -4.98 1.73
CA HIS A 1 -0.03 -5.39 0.32
C HIS A 1 -1.06 -4.59 -0.47
N LEU A 2 -0.71 -4.08 -1.66
CA LEU A 2 -1.64 -3.46 -2.61
C LEU A 2 -1.87 -4.40 -3.80
N HIS A 3 -3.13 -4.58 -4.20
CA HIS A 3 -3.46 -5.35 -5.40
C HIS A 3 -3.08 -4.59 -6.67
N ALA A 4 -2.39 -5.29 -7.58
CA ALA A 4 -2.07 -4.81 -8.95
C ALA A 4 -1.37 -3.44 -9.00
N ASN A 5 -0.63 -3.07 -7.96
CA ASN A 5 0.12 -1.81 -7.93
C ASN A 5 1.38 -1.92 -7.07
N PHE A 6 2.40 -1.14 -7.43
CA PHE A 6 3.62 -0.97 -6.65
C PHE A 6 3.63 0.41 -6.00
N PHE A 7 4.33 0.53 -4.88
CA PHE A 7 4.59 1.78 -4.18
C PHE A 7 6.08 1.98 -3.91
N GLN A 8 6.51 3.23 -3.91
CA GLN A 8 7.83 3.65 -3.46
C GLN A 8 7.83 3.78 -1.93
N VAL A 9 8.90 3.32 -1.27
CA VAL A 9 9.01 3.31 0.19
C VAL A 9 10.00 4.35 0.69
N TYR A 10 9.51 5.27 1.52
CA TYR A 10 10.28 6.31 2.20
C TYR A 10 10.30 6.00 3.70
N PRO A 11 11.36 5.33 4.22
CA PRO A 11 11.33 4.84 5.57
C PRO A 11 11.29 5.97 6.61
N THR A 12 10.41 5.86 7.61
CA THR A 12 10.26 6.84 8.70
C THR A 12 9.89 8.27 8.27
N GLY A 13 9.70 8.52 6.97
CA GLY A 13 9.38 9.83 6.41
C GLY A 13 10.52 10.86 6.49
N MET A 14 11.77 10.42 6.71
CA MET A 14 12.92 11.32 6.92
C MET A 14 13.82 11.51 5.68
N THR A 15 13.42 10.95 4.54
CA THR A 15 14.17 11.02 3.28
C THR A 15 13.27 11.51 2.15
N LEU A 16 13.87 12.19 1.17
CA LEU A 16 13.22 12.59 -0.08
C LEU A 16 13.49 11.60 -1.23
N THR A 17 14.35 10.60 -1.01
CA THR A 17 14.63 9.53 -1.96
C THR A 17 14.10 8.20 -1.41
N PRO A 18 13.35 7.43 -2.22
CA PRO A 18 12.85 6.14 -1.79
C PRO A 18 14.00 5.12 -1.71
N THR A 19 13.86 4.15 -0.82
CA THR A 19 14.87 3.09 -0.65
C THR A 19 14.65 1.90 -1.56
N HIS A 20 13.39 1.62 -1.91
CA HIS A 20 12.97 0.55 -2.81
C HIS A 20 11.53 0.75 -3.27
N GLN A 21 11.11 -0.09 -4.23
CA GLN A 21 9.75 -0.18 -4.73
C GLN A 21 9.24 -1.61 -4.55
N THR A 22 8.01 -1.76 -4.07
CA THR A 22 7.40 -3.08 -3.76
C THR A 22 5.87 -2.96 -3.76
N ASP A 23 5.16 -4.08 -3.76
CA ASP A 23 3.70 -4.15 -3.58
C ASP A 23 3.29 -4.61 -2.16
N VAL A 24 4.27 -4.97 -1.33
CA VAL A 24 4.10 -5.42 0.05
C VAL A 24 5.30 -5.00 0.91
N ILE A 25 5.01 -4.58 2.14
CA ILE A 25 6.01 -4.27 3.16
C ILE A 25 5.52 -4.81 4.50
N THR A 26 6.44 -5.39 5.26
CA THR A 26 6.21 -5.78 6.65
C THR A 26 6.58 -4.59 7.53
N MET A 27 5.70 -4.24 8.48
CA MET A 27 5.93 -3.17 9.45
C MET A 27 5.83 -3.73 10.86
N GLY A 28 6.78 -3.41 11.71
CA GLY A 28 6.75 -3.71 13.14
C GLY A 28 5.82 -2.78 13.93
N THR A 29 5.65 -3.08 15.21
CA THR A 29 4.88 -2.24 16.13
C THR A 29 5.46 -0.82 16.18
N THR A 30 4.62 0.20 15.94
CA THR A 30 5.00 1.63 15.86
C THR A 30 5.93 2.02 14.70
N GLU A 31 6.24 1.09 13.80
CA GLU A 31 6.94 1.41 12.56
C GLU A 31 6.02 2.19 11.61
N ARG A 32 6.60 3.14 10.87
CA ARG A 32 5.88 3.97 9.92
C ARG A 32 6.75 4.34 8.73
N HIS A 33 6.13 4.44 7.56
CA HIS A 33 6.76 4.86 6.32
C HIS A 33 5.78 5.73 5.53
N ILE A 34 6.29 6.57 4.64
CA ILE A 34 5.48 7.15 3.58
C ILE A 34 5.55 6.19 2.39
N LEU A 35 4.38 5.87 1.83
CA LEU A 35 4.23 5.04 0.64
C LEU A 35 3.63 5.90 -0.47
N GLU A 36 4.33 6.04 -1.58
CA GLU A 36 3.83 6.80 -2.74
C GLU A 36 3.50 5.86 -3.90
N PHE A 37 2.29 5.97 -4.45
CA PHE A 37 1.82 5.18 -5.58
C PHE A 37 0.75 5.93 -6.37
N ALA A 38 0.53 5.47 -7.60
CA ALA A 38 -0.57 5.91 -8.45
C ALA A 38 -1.15 4.69 -9.19
N TYR A 39 -2.46 4.63 -9.37
CA TYR A 39 -3.08 3.61 -10.20
C TYR A 39 -3.19 4.10 -11.64
N LYS A 40 -2.81 3.25 -12.60
CA LYS A 40 -2.88 3.57 -14.04
C LYS A 40 -4.29 3.41 -14.62
N TYR A 41 -5.07 2.49 -14.07
CA TYR A 41 -6.38 2.12 -14.61
C TYR A 41 -7.48 2.30 -13.55
N PRO A 42 -8.70 2.70 -13.95
CA PRO A 42 -9.86 2.69 -13.06
C PRO A 42 -10.21 1.26 -12.62
N GLY A 43 -10.79 1.13 -11.43
CA GLY A 43 -11.18 -0.16 -10.89
C GLY A 43 -11.19 -0.21 -9.37
N LYS A 44 -11.55 -1.39 -8.84
CA LYS A 44 -11.53 -1.68 -7.41
C LYS A 44 -10.28 -2.49 -7.07
N TYR A 45 -9.42 -1.95 -6.22
CA TYR A 45 -8.16 -2.58 -5.84
C TYR A 45 -8.12 -2.81 -4.33
N MET A 46 -8.00 -4.05 -3.91
CA MET A 46 -7.93 -4.38 -2.49
C MET A 46 -6.57 -4.00 -1.91
N PHE A 47 -6.59 -3.61 -0.65
CA PHE A 47 -5.38 -3.51 0.17
C PHE A 47 -5.63 -4.17 1.52
N HIS A 48 -4.66 -4.96 1.96
CA HIS A 48 -4.77 -5.72 3.19
C HIS A 48 -3.39 -6.13 3.72
N PRO A 49 -3.27 -6.46 5.02
CA PRO A 49 -2.15 -7.24 5.54
C PRO A 49 -2.09 -8.59 4.83
N HIS A 50 -0.89 -9.08 4.53
CA HIS A 50 -0.72 -10.43 3.98
C HIS A 50 -0.57 -11.46 5.12
N GLN A 51 -1.33 -11.24 6.19
CA GLN A 51 -1.50 -12.11 7.35
C GLN A 51 -2.99 -12.43 7.43
N ASP A 52 -3.36 -13.62 6.97
CA ASP A 52 -4.75 -13.99 6.69
C ASP A 52 -5.66 -13.78 7.89
N ALA A 53 -5.25 -14.20 9.09
CA ALA A 53 -6.04 -14.02 10.31
C ALA A 53 -6.38 -12.54 10.62
N ILE A 54 -5.50 -11.60 10.28
CA ILE A 54 -5.75 -10.16 10.51
C ILE A 54 -6.65 -9.60 9.40
N ALA A 55 -6.41 -10.01 8.15
CA ALA A 55 -7.25 -9.61 7.02
C ALA A 55 -8.69 -10.11 7.20
N GLU A 56 -8.87 -11.40 7.50
CA GLU A 56 -10.15 -12.05 7.74
C GLU A 56 -10.88 -11.50 8.98
N ALA A 57 -10.15 -10.98 9.96
CA ALA A 57 -10.73 -10.26 11.10
C ALA A 57 -11.24 -8.83 10.76
N GLY A 58 -11.23 -8.46 9.47
CA GLY A 58 -11.82 -7.22 8.95
C GLY A 58 -10.80 -6.15 8.57
N CYS A 59 -9.50 -6.42 8.64
CA CYS A 59 -8.46 -5.47 8.23
C CYS A 59 -8.23 -5.50 6.70
N MET A 60 -9.29 -5.22 5.94
CA MET A 60 -9.25 -5.14 4.48
C MET A 60 -9.94 -3.86 4.03
N GLY A 61 -9.41 -3.24 2.99
CA GLY A 61 -10.03 -2.09 2.35
C GLY A 61 -9.93 -2.17 0.84
N VAL A 62 -10.62 -1.25 0.16
CA VAL A 62 -10.66 -1.17 -1.29
C VAL A 62 -10.46 0.28 -1.71
N PHE A 63 -9.53 0.52 -2.63
CA PHE A 63 -9.47 1.77 -3.39
C PHE A 63 -10.42 1.65 -4.59
N GLU A 64 -11.38 2.56 -4.70
CA GLU A 64 -12.19 2.75 -5.91
C GLU A 64 -11.54 3.86 -6.75
N VAL A 65 -10.77 3.44 -7.76
CA VAL A 65 -10.07 4.35 -8.67
C VAL A 65 -11.03 4.73 -9.79
N ILE A 66 -11.35 6.00 -9.89
CA ILE A 66 -12.24 6.56 -10.92
C ILE A 66 -11.43 7.05 -12.12
N SER A 67 -12.05 7.04 -13.30
CA SER A 67 -11.48 7.70 -14.48
C SER A 67 -11.29 9.19 -14.21
N PRO A 68 -10.22 9.81 -14.75
CA PRO A 68 -10.11 11.26 -14.75
C PRO A 68 -11.33 11.86 -15.44
N THR A 69 -11.96 12.83 -14.81
CA THR A 69 -13.00 13.68 -15.41
C THR A 69 -12.42 14.66 -16.39
#